data_AF-A0A9E2BFB3-F1
#
_entry.id   AF-A0A9E2BFB3-F1
#
_cell.length_a   1.000
_cell.length_b   1.000
_cell.length_c   1.000
_cell.angle_alpha   90.00
_cell.angle_beta   90.00
_cell.angle_gamma   90.00
#
_symmetry.space_group_name_H-M   'P 1'
#
loop_
_entity.id
_entity.type
_entity.pdbx_description
1 polymer ?
#
loop_
_entity_poly.entity_id
_entity_poly.type
_entity_poly.pdbx_seq_one_letter_code
_entity_poly.pdbx_strand_id
1 'polypeptide(L)'
;MKCLISFISKDGIVILTEEGGKGSIPSKESGDLSNFSIGQMLEVQPTNREYNGKQVFIIDKKENKPNFEEMLQKYIKESNEEYLDFYKRKQKKKRK
;
A
#
# COMPACT_ATOMS: atom_id res chain seq x y z
N MET A 1 8.37 8.71 7.98
CA MET A 1 9.54 9.29 7.27
C MET A 1 9.63 8.62 5.91
N LYS A 2 9.98 9.33 4.83
CA LYS A 2 10.19 8.71 3.51
C LYS A 2 11.66 8.37 3.31
N CYS A 3 11.93 7.19 2.76
CA CYS A 3 13.28 6.71 2.50
C CYS A 3 13.37 6.00 1.15
N LEU A 4 14.52 6.07 0.50
CA LEU A 4 14.78 5.43 -0.78
C LEU A 4 15.35 4.02 -0.56
N ILE A 5 14.83 3.02 -1.26
CA ILE A 5 15.42 1.69 -1.26
C ILE A 5 16.71 1.70 -2.09
N SER A 6 17.84 1.39 -1.44
CA SER A 6 19.15 1.31 -2.10
C SER A 6 19.57 -0.11 -2.43
N PHE A 7 19.18 -1.08 -1.59
CA PHE A 7 19.57 -2.48 -1.75
C PHE A 7 18.54 -3.41 -1.12
N ILE A 8 18.32 -4.57 -1.72
CA ILE A 8 17.41 -5.60 -1.23
C ILE A 8 18.20 -6.91 -1.17
N SER A 9 18.18 -7.58 -0.01
CA SER A 9 18.77 -8.90 0.19
C SER A 9 17.78 -9.83 0.88
N LYS A 10 18.16 -11.10 1.03
CA LYS A 10 17.38 -12.09 1.79
C LYS A 10 17.22 -11.70 3.27
N ASP A 11 18.18 -10.94 3.81
CA ASP A 11 18.20 -10.53 5.21
C ASP A 11 17.32 -9.29 5.45
N GLY A 12 17.00 -8.53 4.40
CA GLY A 12 16.16 -7.34 4.50
C GLY A 12 16.45 -6.29 3.43
N ILE A 13 15.99 -5.07 3.70
CA ILE A 13 16.07 -3.92 2.79
C ILE A 13 16.98 -2.86 3.41
N VAL A 14 17.91 -2.33 2.62
CA VAL A 14 18.74 -1.17 3.01
C VAL A 14 18.13 0.08 2.40
N ILE A 15 17.88 1.06 3.27
CA ILE A 15 17.26 2.32 2.90
C ILE A 15 18.20 3.50 3.13
N LEU A 16 18.00 4.54 2.34
CA LEU A 16 18.66 5.84 2.48
C LEU A 16 17.61 6.86 2.91
N THR A 17 17.88 7.58 4.00
CA THR A 17 17.06 8.70 4.43
C THR A 17 17.41 9.93 3.58
N GLU A 18 16.49 10.89 3.49
CA GLU A 18 16.71 12.15 2.76
C GLU A 18 17.87 12.96 3.36
N GLU A 19 18.17 12.77 4.65
CA GLU A 19 19.29 13.38 5.37
C GLU A 19 20.64 12.67 5.12
N GLY A 20 20.69 11.68 4.22
CA GLY A 20 21.90 10.92 3.91
C GLY A 20 22.22 9.80 4.92
N GLY A 21 21.34 9.56 5.88
CA GLY A 21 21.43 8.44 6.83
C GLY A 21 21.18 7.10 6.15
N LYS A 22 21.77 6.03 6.70
CA LYS A 22 21.58 4.66 6.22
C LYS A 22 20.83 3.84 7.26
N GLY A 23 19.81 3.14 6.81
CA GLY A 23 18.97 2.28 7.65
C GLY A 23 18.82 0.87 7.09
N SER A 24 18.38 -0.05 7.93
CA SER A 24 18.00 -1.39 7.51
C SER A 24 16.62 -1.78 8.03
N ILE A 25 15.82 -2.40 7.16
CA ILE A 25 14.54 -3.01 7.47
C ILE A 25 14.75 -4.54 7.40
N PRO A 26 14.70 -5.27 8.53
CA PRO A 26 14.85 -6.71 8.54
C PRO A 26 13.74 -7.40 7.75
N SER A 27 14.04 -8.53 7.10
CA SER A 27 13.07 -9.28 6.30
C SER A 27 11.82 -9.71 7.08
N LYS A 28 11.96 -9.95 8.39
CA LYS A 28 10.85 -10.24 9.31
C LYS A 28 9.84 -9.10 9.45
N GLU A 29 10.31 -7.85 9.35
CA GLU A 29 9.49 -6.65 9.48
C GLU A 29 8.93 -6.20 8.13
N SER A 30 9.70 -6.38 7.05
CA SER A 30 9.29 -5.99 5.69
C SER A 30 8.17 -6.87 5.12
N GLY A 31 8.06 -8.12 5.56
CA GLY A 31 7.18 -9.10 4.94
C GLY A 31 7.75 -9.57 3.60
N ASP A 32 6.88 -9.85 2.62
CA ASP A 32 7.29 -10.37 1.32
C ASP A 32 8.13 -9.33 0.53
N LEU A 33 9.41 -9.65 0.37
CA LEU A 33 10.41 -8.81 -0.28
C LEU A 33 10.14 -8.59 -1.78
N SER A 34 9.33 -9.44 -2.41
CA SER A 34 9.01 -9.34 -3.84
C SER A 34 8.18 -8.09 -4.20
N ASN A 35 7.54 -7.47 -3.21
CA ASN A 35 6.74 -6.26 -3.41
C ASN A 35 7.57 -4.97 -3.44
N PHE A 36 8.90 -5.07 -3.27
CA PHE A 36 9.79 -3.91 -3.19
C PHE A 36 10.77 -3.88 -4.35
N SER A 37 11.09 -2.67 -4.80
CA SER A 37 12.05 -2.43 -5.87
C SER A 37 13.12 -1.41 -5.45
N ILE A 38 14.35 -1.60 -5.94
CA ILE A 38 15.43 -0.64 -5.76
C ILE A 38 15.02 0.70 -6.42
N GLY A 39 15.25 1.81 -5.74
CA GLY A 39 14.82 3.15 -6.17
C GLY A 39 13.38 3.52 -5.80
N GLN A 40 12.61 2.60 -5.22
CA GLN A 40 11.28 2.91 -4.69
C GLN A 40 11.40 3.77 -3.42
N MET A 41 10.50 4.75 -3.28
CA MET A 41 10.32 5.47 -2.01
C MET A 41 9.37 4.70 -1.10
N LEU A 42 9.78 4.54 0.15
CA LEU A 42 9.00 3.85 1.18
C LEU A 42 8.76 4.75 2.38
N GLU A 43 7.57 4.68 2.97
CA GLU A 43 7.29 5.32 4.25
C GLU A 43 7.63 4.35 5.39
N VAL A 44 8.53 4.78 6.26
CA VAL A 44 9.07 3.99 7.37
C VAL A 44 9.04 4.76 8.67
N GLN A 45 9.07 4.02 9.77
CA GLN A 45 9.26 4.54 11.12
C GLN A 45 10.58 4.02 11.70
N PRO A 46 11.40 4.89 12.32
CA PRO A 46 12.57 4.46 13.07
C PRO A 46 12.13 3.69 14.32
N THR A 47 12.94 2.70 14.71
CA THR A 47 12.74 1.94 15.96
C THR A 47 13.83 2.27 16.98
N ASN A 48 13.68 1.90 18.25
CA ASN A 48 14.78 2.04 19.23
C ASN A 48 15.83 0.92 19.11
N ARG A 49 15.88 0.19 17.98
CA ARG A 49 16.81 -0.92 17.76
C ARG A 49 17.91 -0.49 16.80
N GLU A 50 19.13 -0.92 17.10
CA GLU A 50 20.26 -0.89 16.18
C GLU A 50 20.69 -2.30 15.82
N TYR A 51 21.11 -2.50 14.57
CA TYR A 51 21.63 -3.76 14.07
C TYR A 51 22.92 -3.50 13.31
N ASN A 52 24.04 -4.09 13.76
CA ASN A 52 25.38 -3.86 13.19
C ASN A 52 25.74 -2.36 13.06
N GLY A 53 25.41 -1.56 14.08
CA GLY A 53 25.66 -0.11 14.09
C GLY A 53 24.81 0.70 13.10
N LYS A 54 23.72 0.11 12.59
CA LYS A 54 22.75 0.79 11.72
C LYS A 54 21.39 0.88 12.40
N GLN A 55 20.75 2.01 12.22
CA GLN A 55 19.39 2.27 12.69
C GLN A 55 18.40 1.31 12.01
N VAL A 56 17.60 0.61 12.82
CA VAL A 56 16.56 -0.30 12.32
C VAL A 56 15.28 0.49 12.07
N PHE A 57 14.67 0.27 10.91
CA PHE A 57 13.40 0.85 10.50
C PHE A 57 12.36 -0.23 10.27
N ILE A 58 11.09 0.13 10.46
CA ILE A 58 9.94 -0.69 10.11
C ILE A 58 9.11 0.02 9.05
N ILE A 59 8.48 -0.76 8.18
CA ILE A 59 7.58 -0.24 7.17
C ILE A 59 6.33 0.27 7.86
N ASP A 60 5.98 1.53 7.62
CA ASP A 60 4.72 2.08 8.11
C ASP A 60 3.60 1.46 7.27
N LYS A 61 3.12 0.29 7.69
CA LYS A 61 1.93 -0.33 7.14
C LYS A 61 0.72 0.46 7.64
N LYS A 62 0.56 1.71 7.15
CA LYS A 62 -0.78 2.25 7.02
C LYS A 62 -1.52 1.22 6.19
N GLU A 63 -2.51 0.58 6.79
CA GLU A 63 -3.45 -0.32 6.11
C GLU A 63 -4.23 0.46 5.05
N ASN A 64 -3.56 0.87 3.99
CA ASN A 64 -4.16 1.29 2.74
C ASN A 64 -3.97 0.15 1.75
N LYS A 65 -4.48 -1.03 2.11
CA LYS A 65 -5.02 -1.89 1.07
C LYS A 65 -6.40 -1.31 0.77
N PRO A 66 -6.62 -0.61 -0.35
CA PRO A 66 -7.97 -0.59 -0.86
C PRO A 66 -8.33 -2.06 -1.06
N ASN A 67 -9.25 -2.57 -0.24
CA ASN A 67 -9.70 -3.94 -0.35
C ASN A 67 -10.32 -4.04 -1.75
N PHE A 68 -9.63 -4.71 -2.67
CA PHE A 68 -10.07 -4.84 -4.06
C PHE A 68 -11.50 -5.41 -4.12
N GLU A 69 -11.84 -6.25 -3.14
CA GLU A 69 -13.17 -6.81 -2.94
C GLU A 69 -14.20 -5.76 -2.54
N GLU A 70 -13.87 -4.80 -1.67
CA GLU A 70 -14.76 -3.67 -1.33
C GLU A 70 -14.92 -2.70 -2.50
N MET A 71 -13.85 -2.43 -3.26
CA MET A 71 -13.93 -1.60 -4.47
C MET A 71 -14.82 -2.25 -5.54
N LEU A 72 -14.66 -3.55 -5.78
CA LEU A 72 -15.52 -4.32 -6.68
C LEU A 72 -16.97 -4.31 -6.22
N GLN A 73 -17.23 -4.55 -4.93
CA GLN A 73 -18.58 -4.53 -4.38
C GLN A 73 -19.23 -3.17 -4.53
N LYS A 74 -18.49 -2.07 -4.31
CA LYS A 74 -18.99 -0.70 -4.51
C LYS A 74 -19.34 -0.43 -5.97
N TYR A 75 -18.47 -0.82 -6.91
CA TYR A 75 -18.71 -0.62 -8.35
C TYR A 75 -19.93 -1.41 -8.85
N ILE A 76 -20.08 -2.66 -8.42
CA ILE A 76 -21.23 -3.51 -8.75
C ILE A 76 -22.52 -2.91 -8.19
N LYS A 77 -22.49 -2.37 -6.96
CA LYS A 77 -23.64 -1.73 -6.32
C LYS A 77 -24.07 -0.46 -7.07
N GLU A 78 -23.14 0.43 -7.38
CA GLU A 78 -23.42 1.67 -8.14
C GLU A 78 -23.98 1.37 -9.53
N SER A 79 -23.39 0.40 -10.27
CA SER A 79 -23.92 -0.03 -11.58
C SER A 79 -25.34 -0.61 -11.49
N ASN A 80 -25.63 -1.40 -10.46
CA ASN A 80 -26.96 -2.00 -10.28
C ASN A 80 -28.02 -0.95 -9.93
N GLU A 81 -27.68 0.05 -9.11
CA GLU A 81 -28.60 1.16 -8.80
C GLU A 81 -28.93 1.99 -10.05
N GLU A 82 -27.93 2.28 -10.89
CA GLU A 82 -28.12 3.01 -12.14
C GLU A 82 -29.01 2.23 -13.15
N TYR A 83 -28.81 0.91 -13.26
CA TYR A 83 -29.64 0.04 -14.07
C TYR A 83 -31.09 -0.02 -13.57
N LEU A 84 -31.30 -0.10 -12.25
CA LEU A 84 -32.63 -0.13 -11.64
C LEU A 84 -33.41 1.17 -11.91
N ASP A 85 -32.72 2.31 -11.84
CA ASP A 85 -33.29 3.63 -12.11
C ASP A 85 -33.66 3.81 -13.59
N PHE A 86 -32.82 3.33 -14.51
CA PHE A 86 -33.14 3.29 -15.94
C PHE A 86 -34.43 2.49 -16.21
N TYR A 87 -34.56 1.31 -15.60
CA TYR A 87 -35.70 0.43 -15.80
C TYR A 87 -37.02 1.03 -15.27
N LYS A 88 -36.99 1.63 -14.07
CA LYS A 88 -38.16 2.35 -13.49
C LYS A 88 -38.63 3.49 -14.38
N ARG A 89 -37.70 4.25 -15.00
CA ARG A 89 -38.04 5.33 -15.96
C ARG A 89 -38.71 4.78 -17.22
N LYS A 90 -38.26 3.63 -17.76
CA LYS A 90 -38.87 2.99 -18.94
C LYS A 90 -40.28 2.48 -18.67
N GLN A 91 -40.55 1.91 -17.48
CA GLN A 91 -41.89 1.43 -17.12
C GLN A 91 -42.91 2.56 -16.96
N LYS A 92 -42.52 3.71 -16.39
CA LYS A 92 -43.42 4.89 -16.26
C LYS A 92 -43.86 5.47 -17.61
N LYS A 93 -43.06 5.30 -18.67
CA LYS A 93 -43.40 5.79 -20.03
C LYS A 93 -44.40 4.91 -20.78
N LYS A 94 -44.65 3.67 -20.35
CA LYS A 94 -45.62 2.75 -20.99
C LYS A 94 -47.04 2.83 -20.42
N ARG A 95 -47.26 3.63 -19.36
CA ARG A 95 -48.56 3.81 -18.68
C ARG A 95 -49.27 5.12 -19.05
N LYS A 96 -48.88 5.77 -20.15
CA LYS A 96 -49.58 6.92 -20.74
C LYS A 96 -50.03 6.58 -22.15
#